data_AF-A0A970LN87-F1
#
_entry.id   AF-A0A970LN87-F1
#
_cell.length_a   1.000
_cell.length_b   1.000
_cell.length_c   1.000
_cell.angle_alpha   90.00
_cell.angle_beta   90.00
_cell.angle_gamma   90.00
#
_symmetry.space_group_name_H-M   'P 1'
#
loop_
_entity.id
_entity.type
_entity.pdbx_description
1 polymer ?
#
loop_
_entity_poly.entity_id
_entity_poly.type
_entity_poly.pdbx_seq_one_letter_code
_entity_poly.pdbx_strand_id
1 'polypeptide(L)'
;MPLGILIFFVVIGLLFIIQGILIWKKEKINLIHSYHYQNVSKKDRKIYTQYIGKAIILIGFGILATGTINYLTERAYGWILFGLTFIVGLGIIYYAQKKYNEGMFS
;
A
#
# COMPACT_ATOMS: atom_id res chain seq x y z
N MET A 1 17.10 -16.44 -5.90
CA MET A 1 16.91 -15.94 -4.51
C MET A 1 16.54 -17.11 -3.60
N PRO A 2 17.07 -17.23 -2.36
CA PRO A 2 16.71 -18.32 -1.45
C PRO A 2 15.21 -18.40 -1.14
N LEU A 3 14.68 -19.61 -0.90
CA LEU A 3 13.26 -19.84 -0.61
C LEU A 3 12.77 -19.06 0.62
N GLY A 4 13.58 -18.97 1.68
CA GLY A 4 13.22 -18.20 2.87
C GLY A 4 12.95 -16.72 2.58
N ILE A 5 13.69 -16.12 1.64
CA ILE A 5 13.47 -14.73 1.23
C ILE A 5 12.18 -14.61 0.42
N LEU A 6 11.86 -15.58 -0.46
CA LEU A 6 10.57 -15.59 -1.15
C LEU A 6 9.40 -15.61 -0.16
N ILE A 7 9.46 -16.49 0.84
CA ILE A 7 8.42 -16.59 1.88
C ILE A 7 8.24 -15.24 2.60
N PHE A 8 9.34 -14.56 2.92
CA PHE A 8 9.30 -13.23 3.51
C PHE A 8 8.54 -12.23 2.61
N PHE A 9 8.84 -12.15 1.32
CA PHE A 9 8.10 -11.28 0.38
C PHE A 9 6.62 -11.64 0.30
N VAL A 10 6.29 -12.93 0.29
CA VAL A 10 4.89 -13.41 0.27
C VAL A 10 4.14 -12.95 1.52
N VAL A 11 4.71 -13.17 2.70
CA VAL A 11 4.09 -12.77 3.97
C VAL A 11 3.89 -11.26 4.03
N ILE A 12 4.92 -10.46 3.71
CA ILE A 12 4.81 -8.99 3.74
C ILE A 12 3.81 -8.49 2.69
N GLY A 13 3.83 -9.01 1.46
CA GLY A 13 2.89 -8.62 0.42
C GLY A 13 1.43 -8.91 0.81
N LEU A 14 1.18 -10.08 1.40
CA LEU A 14 -0.14 -10.44 1.92
C LEU A 14 -0.57 -9.54 3.08
N LEU A 15 0.33 -9.20 4.01
CA LEU A 15 0.03 -8.26 5.09
C LEU A 15 -0.43 -6.91 4.54
N PHE A 16 0.26 -6.36 3.54
CA PHE A 16 -0.14 -5.11 2.89
C PHE A 16 -1.52 -5.24 2.24
N ILE A 17 -1.77 -6.31 1.48
CA ILE A 17 -3.06 -6.53 0.81
C ILE A 17 -4.19 -6.62 1.85
N ILE A 18 -4.01 -7.39 2.92
CA ILE A 18 -5.01 -7.55 3.98
C ILE A 18 -5.30 -6.19 4.64
N GLN A 19 -4.28 -5.44 5.03
CA GLN A 19 -4.45 -4.11 5.63
C GLN A 19 -5.18 -3.16 4.67
N GLY A 20 -4.77 -3.12 3.40
CA GLY A 20 -5.41 -2.28 2.41
C GLY A 20 -6.87 -2.68 2.13
N ILE A 21 -7.22 -3.97 2.17
CA ILE A 21 -8.61 -4.44 2.08
C ILE A 21 -9.41 -4.02 3.33
N LEU A 22 -8.84 -4.15 4.52
CA LEU A 22 -9.50 -3.72 5.77
C LEU A 22 -9.78 -2.21 5.77
N ILE A 23 -8.80 -1.42 5.33
CA ILE A 23 -8.96 0.04 5.18
C ILE A 23 -10.02 0.33 4.13
N TRP A 24 -9.92 -0.25 2.92
CA TRP A 24 -10.83 0.05 1.82
C TRP A 24 -12.26 -0.44 2.06
N LYS A 25 -12.44 -1.73 2.34
CA LYS A 25 -13.77 -2.39 2.33
C LYS A 25 -14.49 -2.30 3.67
N LYS A 26 -13.75 -2.25 4.77
CA LYS A 26 -14.32 -2.16 6.13
C LYS A 26 -14.18 -0.77 6.74
N GLU A 27 -13.68 0.21 5.97
CA GLU A 27 -13.46 1.60 6.40
C GLU A 27 -12.71 1.69 7.74
N LYS A 28 -11.79 0.74 8.00
CA LYS A 28 -10.98 0.68 9.22
C LYS A 28 -9.90 1.76 9.19
N ILE A 29 -10.31 3.01 9.31
CA ILE A 29 -9.46 4.20 9.24
C ILE A 29 -8.44 4.24 10.38
N ASN A 30 -8.74 3.59 11.51
CA ASN A 30 -7.83 3.46 12.66
C ASN A 30 -6.59 2.59 12.40
N LEU A 31 -6.53 1.88 11.26
CA LEU A 31 -5.30 1.21 10.82
C LEU A 31 -4.30 2.18 10.18
N ILE A 32 -4.75 3.40 9.86
CA ILE A 32 -3.92 4.51 9.44
C ILE A 32 -3.50 5.26 10.71
N HIS A 33 -2.30 5.83 10.77
CA HIS A 33 -1.93 6.68 11.91
C HIS A 33 -2.89 7.86 12.06
N SER A 34 -3.19 8.26 13.30
CA SER A 34 -4.20 9.28 13.62
C SER A 34 -3.99 10.62 12.89
N TYR A 35 -2.76 11.11 12.86
CA TYR A 35 -2.42 12.38 12.19
C TYR A 35 -2.69 12.36 10.68
N HIS A 36 -2.73 11.18 10.06
CA HIS A 36 -3.04 11.03 8.65
C HIS A 36 -4.54 11.07 8.33
N TYR A 37 -5.43 11.04 9.32
CA TYR A 37 -6.88 11.11 9.08
C TYR A 37 -7.65 12.05 10.00
N GLN A 38 -6.99 12.72 10.94
CA GLN A 38 -7.65 13.57 11.94
C GLN A 38 -8.47 14.70 11.32
N ASN A 39 -8.02 15.24 10.19
CA ASN A 39 -8.69 16.33 9.48
C ASN A 39 -9.67 15.82 8.40
N VAL A 40 -9.77 14.49 8.21
CA VAL A 40 -10.68 13.89 7.24
C VAL A 40 -12.11 14.00 7.72
N SER A 41 -12.90 14.77 6.98
CA SER A 41 -14.31 14.97 7.25
C SER A 41 -15.08 13.63 7.22
N LYS A 42 -16.14 13.50 8.04
CA LYS A 42 -16.95 12.27 8.11
C LYS A 42 -17.52 11.85 6.73
N LYS A 43 -17.90 12.81 5.89
CA LYS A 43 -18.43 12.57 4.54
C LYS A 43 -17.37 12.01 3.58
N ASP A 44 -16.11 12.37 3.77
CA ASP A 44 -15.02 11.99 2.87
C ASP A 44 -14.30 10.71 3.29
N ARG A 45 -14.52 10.21 4.52
CA ARG A 45 -13.85 8.99 5.06
C ARG A 45 -13.94 7.79 4.13
N LYS A 46 -15.10 7.54 3.54
CA LYS A 46 -15.28 6.42 2.61
C LYS A 46 -14.38 6.57 1.38
N ILE A 47 -14.36 7.75 0.75
CA ILE A 47 -13.53 7.97 -0.45
C ILE A 47 -12.04 7.99 -0.08
N TYR A 48 -11.68 8.62 1.03
CA TYR A 48 -10.32 8.67 1.55
C TYR A 48 -9.76 7.26 1.82
N THR A 49 -10.49 6.43 2.58
CA THR A 49 -10.08 5.04 2.86
C THR A 49 -10.03 4.17 1.60
N GLN A 50 -10.87 4.43 0.60
CA GLN A 50 -10.75 3.79 -0.71
C GLN A 50 -9.42 4.09 -1.39
N TYR A 51 -9.00 5.37 -1.41
CA TYR A 51 -7.71 5.75 -2.02
C TYR A 51 -6.53 5.12 -1.26
N ILE A 52 -6.49 5.28 0.07
CA ILE A 52 -5.39 4.76 0.90
C ILE A 52 -5.33 3.23 0.80
N GLY A 53 -6.47 2.54 0.97
CA GLY A 53 -6.51 1.09 0.93
C GLY A 53 -6.09 0.51 -0.43
N LYS A 54 -6.54 1.10 -1.54
CA LYS A 54 -6.13 0.69 -2.90
C LYS A 54 -4.64 0.92 -3.14
N ALA A 55 -4.08 2.03 -2.66
CA ALA A 55 -2.66 2.31 -2.78
C ALA A 55 -1.81 1.29 -2.01
N ILE A 56 -2.22 0.93 -0.79
CA ILE A 56 -1.54 -0.09 0.02
C ILE A 56 -1.63 -1.47 -0.66
N ILE A 57 -2.79 -1.84 -1.22
CA ILE A 57 -2.96 -3.08 -1.99
C ILE A 57 -2.02 -3.11 -3.21
N LEU A 58 -1.92 -2.00 -3.95
CA LEU A 58 -1.03 -1.89 -5.11
C LEU A 58 0.44 -2.13 -4.72
N ILE A 59 0.88 -1.52 -3.62
CA ILE A 59 2.23 -1.75 -3.07
C ILE A 59 2.40 -3.22 -2.67
N GLY A 60 1.41 -3.82 -2.02
CA GLY A 60 1.41 -5.24 -1.66
C GLY A 60 1.57 -6.18 -2.88
N PHE A 61 0.87 -5.91 -3.97
CA PHE A 61 1.06 -6.64 -5.23
C PHE A 61 2.46 -6.44 -5.82
N GLY A 62 3.03 -5.23 -5.74
CA GLY A 62 4.41 -4.96 -6.12
C GLY A 62 5.41 -5.83 -5.35
N ILE A 63 5.21 -5.96 -4.03
CA ILE A 63 6.05 -6.80 -3.15
C ILE A 63 5.93 -8.29 -3.55
N LEU A 64 4.71 -8.80 -3.74
CA LEU A 64 4.49 -10.19 -4.18
C LEU A 64 5.12 -10.49 -5.53
N ALA A 65 4.96 -9.59 -6.50
CA ALA A 65 5.53 -9.74 -7.82
C ALA A 65 7.07 -9.70 -7.76
N THR A 66 7.65 -8.86 -6.89
CA THR A 66 9.11 -8.79 -6.68
C THR A 66 9.67 -10.10 -6.19
N GLY A 67 9.07 -10.67 -5.13
CA GLY A 67 9.49 -11.96 -4.60
C GLY A 67 9.41 -13.05 -5.68
N THR A 68 8.27 -13.13 -6.37
CA THR A 68 8.02 -14.13 -7.42
C THR A 68 9.00 -14.00 -8.60
N ILE A 69 9.16 -12.80 -9.16
CA ILE A 69 10.05 -12.56 -10.32
C ILE A 69 11.50 -12.84 -9.96
N ASN A 70 11.97 -12.34 -8.81
CA ASN A 70 13.37 -12.54 -8.41
C ASN A 70 13.68 -13.99 -8.04
N TYR A 71 12.67 -14.74 -7.60
CA TYR A 71 12.80 -16.17 -7.37
C TYR A 71 12.89 -16.96 -8.68
N LEU A 72 11.94 -16.73 -9.61
CA LEU A 72 11.84 -17.50 -10.86
C LEU A 72 12.94 -17.18 -11.86
N THR A 73 13.37 -15.92 -11.94
CA THR A 73 14.37 -15.48 -12.94
C THR A 73 15.80 -15.55 -12.43
N GLU A 74 16.00 -15.75 -11.12
CA GLU A 74 17.29 -15.60 -10.44
C GLU A 74 17.99 -14.25 -10.68
N ARG A 75 17.25 -13.25 -11.16
CA ARG A 75 17.69 -11.87 -11.40
C ARG A 75 16.91 -10.90 -10.52
N ALA A 76 17.35 -9.65 -10.48
CA ALA A 76 16.76 -8.59 -9.66
C ALA A 76 15.67 -7.77 -10.38
N TYR A 77 15.06 -8.28 -11.45
CA TYR A 77 14.11 -7.52 -12.29
C TYR A 77 12.82 -7.13 -11.56
N GLY A 78 12.43 -7.88 -10.53
CA GLY A 78 11.24 -7.58 -9.73
C GLY A 78 11.30 -6.21 -9.07
N TRP A 79 12.50 -5.69 -8.78
CA TRP A 79 12.69 -4.38 -8.16
C TRP A 79 12.25 -3.22 -9.07
N ILE A 80 12.30 -3.37 -10.39
CA ILE A 80 11.79 -2.36 -11.32
C ILE A 80 10.28 -2.23 -11.16
N LEU A 81 9.58 -3.37 -11.09
CA LEU A 81 8.13 -3.40 -10.88
C LEU A 81 7.75 -2.90 -9.48
N PHE A 82 8.53 -3.24 -8.45
CA PHE A 82 8.35 -2.66 -7.13
C PHE A 82 8.46 -1.14 -7.16
N GLY A 83 9.52 -0.59 -7.76
CA GLY A 83 9.72 0.85 -7.85
C GLY A 83 8.54 1.55 -8.49
N LEU A 84 8.01 1.02 -9.59
CA LEU A 84 6.83 1.56 -10.27
C LEU A 84 5.58 1.54 -9.39
N THR A 85 5.24 0.37 -8.84
CA THR A 85 4.05 0.22 -7.98
C THR A 85 4.14 1.03 -6.69
N PHE A 86 5.34 1.16 -6.13
CA PHE A 86 5.62 1.97 -4.95
C PHE A 86 5.45 3.46 -5.23
N ILE A 87 6.05 3.99 -6.30
CA ILE A 87 5.91 5.40 -6.69
C ILE A 87 4.44 5.75 -6.97
N VAL A 88 3.73 4.89 -7.71
CA VAL A 88 2.29 5.11 -7.98
C VAL A 88 1.47 5.05 -6.70
N GLY A 89 1.73 4.06 -5.82
CA GLY A 89 1.07 3.95 -4.52
C GLY A 89 1.28 5.18 -3.65
N LEU A 90 2.52 5.66 -3.54
CA LEU A 90 2.85 6.90 -2.81
C LEU A 90 2.18 8.13 -3.42
N GLY A 91 2.12 8.22 -4.75
CA GLY A 91 1.42 9.32 -5.43
C GLY A 91 -0.06 9.36 -5.09
N ILE A 92 -0.73 8.20 -5.03
CA ILE A 92 -2.14 8.11 -4.63
C ILE A 92 -2.32 8.49 -3.15
N ILE A 93 -1.44 8.01 -2.27
CA ILE A 93 -1.47 8.36 -0.84
C ILE A 93 -1.29 9.87 -0.67
N TYR A 94 -0.27 10.46 -1.31
CA TYR A 94 0.00 11.89 -1.26
C TYR A 94 -1.19 12.72 -1.75
N TYR A 95 -1.80 12.32 -2.87
CA TYR A 95 -3.01 12.96 -3.38
C TYR A 95 -4.15 12.93 -2.35
N ALA A 96 -4.42 11.75 -1.77
CA ALA A 96 -5.49 11.60 -0.79
C ALA A 96 -5.23 12.43 0.49
N GLN A 97 -3.99 12.46 0.96
CA GLN A 97 -3.57 13.26 2.11
C GLN A 97 -3.77 14.75 1.87
N LYS A 98 -3.28 15.27 0.73
CA LYS A 98 -3.44 16.68 0.37
C LYS A 98 -4.90 17.07 0.17
N LYS A 99 -5.70 16.19 -0.43
CA LYS A 99 -7.10 16.48 -0.76
C LYS A 99 -8.05 16.39 0.43
N TYR A 100 -7.82 15.46 1.35
CA TYR A 100 -8.79 15.11 2.39
C TYR A 100 -8.29 15.32 3.82
N ASN A 101 -6.98 15.43 4.05
CA ASN A 101 -6.38 15.58 5.39
C ASN A 101 -5.51 16.85 5.52
N GLU A 102 -5.61 17.79 4.57
CA GLU A 102 -4.85 19.06 4.54
C GLU A 102 -3.33 18.93 4.36
N GLY A 103 -2.78 17.70 4.27
CA GLY A 103 -1.35 17.48 4.14
C GLY A 103 -0.88 16.13 4.66
N MET A 104 0.43 15.89 4.57
CA MET A 104 1.10 14.67 5.05
C MET A 104 1.44 14.71 6.55
N PHE A 105 1.62 15.92 7.10
CA PHE A 105 2.09 16.19 8.47
C PHE A 105 1.15 17.14 9.22
N SER A 106 -0.10 17.17 8.79
CA SER A 106 -1.18 18.00 9.32
C SER A 106 -1.84 17.39 10.55
#